data_AF-A0A6F8TAB9-F1
#
_entry.id   AF-A0A6F8TAB9-F1
#
_cell.length_a   1.000
_cell.length_b   1.000
_cell.length_c   1.000
_cell.angle_alpha   90.00
_cell.angle_beta   90.00
_cell.angle_gamma   90.00
#
_symmetry.space_group_name_H-M   'P 1'
#
loop_
_entity.id
_entity.type
_entity.pdbx_description
1 polymer ?
#
loop_
_entity_poly.entity_id
_entity_poly.type
_entity_poly.pdbx_seq_one_letter_code
_entity_poly.pdbx_strand_id
1 'polypeptide(L)'
;MQKNTLAVADISDRTKYFMRVYTLIPLGFFALFSINHSVKFNWIGPIFLALLPWLAALIANARQKRLWLKSFVFLLACYGTVILIGYFNKSEMMQQKLLRDVIAWDTLTKQFLEIAKQVEATTKTIPTFVPLDNYQIGSELSFYQAKFQAQEAVGTIYPIAGAHFLGGESLMYRYWSKKEDYIGKPLILIATDLQSFNNAALRKQLIQMSETKKIEAISQGQGITSNPYYYKVVQLKK
;
A
#
# COMPACT_ATOMS: atom_id res chain seq x y z
N MET A 1 -36.00 45.69 -5.62
CA MET A 1 -34.97 44.70 -5.20
C MET A 1 -35.14 43.43 -6.01
N GLN A 2 -34.35 43.27 -7.08
CA GLN A 2 -34.31 42.04 -7.88
C GLN A 2 -33.71 40.91 -7.04
N LYS A 3 -34.46 39.83 -6.84
CA LYS A 3 -33.91 38.56 -6.34
C LYS A 3 -32.97 38.01 -7.43
N ASN A 4 -31.67 38.12 -7.20
CA ASN A 4 -30.66 37.32 -7.91
C ASN A 4 -30.89 35.84 -7.56
N THR A 5 -31.81 35.19 -8.26
CA THR A 5 -31.81 33.74 -8.42
C THR A 5 -30.56 33.40 -9.21
N LEU A 6 -29.51 33.00 -8.50
CA LEU A 6 -28.34 32.35 -9.09
C LEU A 6 -28.86 31.26 -10.04
N ALA A 7 -28.74 31.49 -11.35
CA ALA A 7 -29.09 30.50 -12.35
C ALA A 7 -28.31 29.24 -12.01
N VAL A 8 -29.02 28.16 -11.71
CA VAL A 8 -28.41 26.82 -11.69
C VAL A 8 -27.74 26.69 -13.05
N ALA A 9 -26.41 26.57 -13.08
CA ALA A 9 -25.66 26.47 -14.31
C ALA A 9 -26.36 25.44 -15.20
N ASP A 10 -26.82 25.86 -16.37
CA ASP A 10 -27.57 24.97 -17.26
C ASP A 10 -26.60 23.92 -17.79
N ILE A 11 -26.63 22.74 -17.18
CA ILE A 11 -25.75 21.63 -17.55
C ILE A 11 -26.30 21.06 -18.85
N SER A 12 -25.50 21.12 -19.91
CA SER A 12 -25.89 20.58 -21.21
C SER A 12 -26.27 19.10 -21.13
N ASP A 13 -27.20 18.65 -21.96
CA ASP A 13 -27.63 17.25 -21.95
C ASP A 13 -26.51 16.28 -22.35
N ARG A 14 -25.55 16.74 -23.17
CA ARG A 14 -24.31 15.99 -23.46
C ARG A 14 -23.49 15.77 -22.20
N THR A 15 -23.34 16.80 -21.37
CA THR A 15 -22.62 16.70 -20.09
C THR A 15 -23.36 15.77 -19.12
N LYS A 16 -24.69 15.83 -19.04
CA LYS A 16 -25.49 14.91 -18.20
C LYS A 16 -25.35 13.46 -18.67
N TYR A 17 -25.38 13.23 -19.98
CA TYR A 17 -25.19 11.90 -20.57
C TYR A 17 -23.80 11.35 -20.26
N PHE A 18 -22.76 12.18 -20.48
CA PHE A 18 -21.38 11.84 -20.14
C PHE A 18 -21.24 11.45 -18.66
N MET A 19 -21.75 12.28 -17.74
CA MET A 19 -21.72 11.99 -16.30
C MET A 19 -22.39 10.65 -15.95
N ARG A 20 -23.56 10.36 -16.55
CA ARG A 20 -24.29 9.10 -16.32
C ARG A 20 -23.49 7.89 -16.78
N VAL A 21 -22.96 7.92 -18.01
CA VAL A 21 -22.20 6.82 -18.59
C VAL A 21 -20.93 6.56 -17.76
N TYR A 22 -20.16 7.62 -17.47
CA TYR A 22 -18.91 7.51 -16.71
C TYR A 22 -19.10 7.16 -15.23
N THR A 23 -20.29 7.33 -14.68
CA THR A 23 -20.59 6.91 -13.30
C THR A 23 -21.15 5.50 -13.26
N LEU A 24 -22.20 5.22 -14.06
CA LEU A 24 -22.97 3.99 -13.96
C LEU A 24 -22.23 2.77 -14.52
N ILE A 25 -21.46 2.94 -15.62
CA ILE A 25 -20.74 1.80 -16.21
C ILE A 25 -19.63 1.31 -15.27
N PRO A 26 -18.71 2.15 -14.77
CA PRO A 26 -17.71 1.68 -13.82
C PRO A 26 -18.35 1.16 -12.53
N LEU A 27 -19.38 1.84 -12.01
CA LEU A 27 -20.08 1.39 -10.81
C LEU A 27 -20.69 -0.01 -10.99
N GLY A 28 -21.36 -0.27 -12.13
CA GLY A 28 -21.93 -1.57 -12.45
C GLY A 28 -20.86 -2.64 -12.59
N PHE A 29 -19.76 -2.35 -13.29
CA PHE A 29 -18.62 -3.25 -13.40
C PHE A 29 -18.04 -3.61 -12.03
N PHE A 30 -17.75 -2.61 -11.18
CA PHE A 30 -17.19 -2.84 -9.85
C PHE A 30 -18.16 -3.53 -8.90
N ALA A 31 -19.47 -3.25 -8.99
CA ALA A 31 -20.49 -3.94 -8.21
C ALA A 31 -20.54 -5.45 -8.55
N LEU A 32 -20.53 -5.79 -9.85
CA LEU A 32 -20.49 -7.18 -10.30
C LEU A 32 -19.16 -7.86 -9.92
N PHE A 33 -18.04 -7.16 -10.12
CA PHE A 33 -16.71 -7.65 -9.80
C PHE A 33 -16.54 -7.90 -8.29
N SER A 34 -17.17 -7.08 -7.44
CA SER A 34 -17.12 -7.20 -5.99
C SER A 34 -17.77 -8.47 -5.43
N ILE A 35 -18.63 -9.15 -6.20
CA ILE A 35 -19.27 -10.39 -5.76
C ILE A 35 -18.22 -11.51 -5.62
N ASN A 36 -17.22 -11.51 -6.49
CA ASN A 36 -16.22 -12.59 -6.59
C ASN A 36 -14.82 -12.19 -6.10
N HIS A 37 -14.56 -10.91 -5.88
CA HIS A 37 -13.24 -10.42 -5.52
C HIS A 37 -13.31 -9.37 -4.42
N SER A 38 -12.28 -9.34 -3.58
CA SER A 38 -12.08 -8.23 -2.63
C SER A 38 -11.70 -6.98 -3.42
N VAL A 39 -12.63 -6.01 -3.47
CA VAL A 39 -12.36 -4.73 -4.12
C VAL A 39 -11.43 -3.93 -3.24
N LYS A 40 -10.22 -3.68 -3.72
CA LYS A 40 -9.30 -2.75 -3.05
C LYS A 40 -9.84 -1.33 -3.24
N PHE A 41 -9.81 -0.52 -2.18
CA PHE A 41 -10.37 0.84 -2.17
C PHE A 41 -9.79 1.74 -3.27
N ASN A 42 -8.53 1.54 -3.64
CA ASN A 42 -7.88 2.27 -4.73
C ASN A 42 -8.49 2.00 -6.12
N TRP A 43 -9.22 0.89 -6.32
CA TRP A 43 -9.79 0.53 -7.62
C TRP A 43 -11.05 1.33 -7.95
N ILE A 44 -11.81 1.77 -6.94
CA ILE A 44 -13.02 2.58 -7.14
C ILE A 44 -12.74 4.09 -7.21
N GLY A 45 -11.48 4.50 -7.05
CA GLY A 45 -11.04 5.90 -7.16
C GLY A 45 -11.58 6.64 -8.39
N PRO A 46 -11.51 6.06 -9.60
CA PRO A 46 -12.06 6.68 -10.81
C PRO A 46 -13.57 6.97 -10.73
N ILE A 47 -14.36 6.13 -10.04
CA ILE A 47 -15.80 6.38 -9.83
C ILE A 47 -15.99 7.66 -9.00
N PHE A 48 -15.22 7.82 -7.93
CA PHE A 48 -15.31 9.02 -7.08
C PHE A 48 -14.97 10.29 -7.86
N LEU A 49 -13.95 10.24 -8.72
CA LEU A 49 -13.61 11.37 -9.59
C LEU A 49 -14.73 11.69 -10.58
N ALA A 50 -15.37 10.66 -11.15
CA ALA A 50 -16.52 10.83 -12.06
C ALA A 50 -17.75 11.43 -11.36
N LEU A 51 -17.91 11.24 -10.05
CA LEU A 51 -19.01 11.79 -9.24
C LEU A 51 -18.82 13.27 -8.86
N LEU A 52 -17.59 13.79 -8.88
CA LEU A 52 -17.31 15.17 -8.43
C LEU A 52 -18.15 16.24 -9.14
N PRO A 53 -18.32 16.23 -10.47
CA PRO A 53 -19.13 17.24 -11.17
C PRO A 53 -20.60 17.21 -10.76
N TRP A 54 -21.15 16.03 -10.49
CA TRP A 54 -22.52 15.84 -10.03
C TRP A 54 -22.73 16.40 -8.63
N LEU A 55 -21.78 16.10 -7.72
CA LEU A 55 -21.79 16.65 -6.36
C LEU A 55 -21.68 18.18 -6.37
N ALA A 56 -20.81 18.74 -7.22
CA ALA A 56 -20.68 20.19 -7.36
C ALA A 56 -21.98 20.86 -7.83
N ALA A 57 -22.68 20.26 -8.79
CA ALA A 57 -23.97 20.74 -9.28
C ALA A 57 -25.06 20.74 -8.18
N LEU A 58 -25.10 19.70 -7.35
CA LEU A 58 -26.01 19.62 -6.20
C LEU A 58 -25.70 20.69 -5.14
N ILE A 59 -24.42 20.97 -4.89
CA ILE A 59 -23.99 21.98 -3.91
C ILE A 59 -24.30 23.41 -4.40
N ALA A 60 -24.25 23.66 -5.71
CA ALA A 60 -24.51 24.98 -6.30
C ALA A 60 -25.96 25.47 -6.11
N ASN A 61 -26.90 24.58 -5.80
CA ASN A 61 -28.29 24.96 -5.53
C ASN A 61 -28.46 25.55 -4.12
N ALA A 62 -28.86 26.83 -4.04
CA ALA A 62 -28.86 27.64 -2.81
C ALA A 62 -29.67 27.04 -1.63
N ARG A 63 -30.76 26.30 -1.91
CA ARG A 63 -31.57 25.64 -0.87
C ARG A 63 -30.85 24.44 -0.23
N GLN A 64 -30.00 23.77 -1.01
CA GLN A 64 -29.25 22.58 -0.59
C GLN A 64 -27.90 22.94 0.03
N LYS A 65 -27.33 24.12 -0.29
CA LYS A 65 -26.03 24.59 0.23
C LYS A 65 -25.96 24.61 1.77
N ARG A 66 -27.01 25.07 2.46
CA ARG A 66 -27.03 25.12 3.94
C ARG A 66 -27.13 23.72 4.56
N LEU A 67 -27.86 22.80 3.93
CA LEU A 67 -27.94 21.39 4.35
C LEU A 67 -26.61 20.69 4.12
N TRP A 68 -26.00 20.87 2.95
CA TRP A 68 -24.66 20.39 2.62
C TRP A 68 -23.60 20.87 3.60
N LEU A 69 -23.62 22.16 3.97
CA LEU A 69 -22.68 22.69 4.95
C LEU A 69 -22.87 22.04 6.32
N LYS A 70 -24.12 21.84 6.78
CA LYS A 70 -24.41 21.14 8.03
C LYS A 70 -23.94 19.67 7.98
N SER A 71 -24.24 18.95 6.91
CA SER A 71 -23.79 17.58 6.71
C SER A 71 -22.26 17.48 6.64
N PHE A 72 -21.60 18.43 5.98
CA PHE A 72 -20.15 18.51 5.94
C PHE A 72 -19.54 18.74 7.32
N VAL A 73 -20.03 19.72 8.07
CA VAL A 73 -19.56 20.00 9.45
C VAL A 73 -19.82 18.80 10.36
N PHE A 74 -20.98 18.16 10.25
CA PHE A 74 -21.32 16.97 11.02
C PHE A 74 -20.40 15.79 10.68
N LEU A 75 -20.22 15.49 9.39
CA LEU A 75 -19.30 14.43 8.94
C LEU A 75 -17.87 14.73 9.38
N LEU A 76 -17.40 15.96 9.21
CA LEU A 76 -16.07 16.38 9.65
C LEU A 76 -15.91 16.19 11.16
N ALA A 77 -16.92 16.55 11.96
CA ALA A 77 -16.91 16.33 13.41
C ALA A 77 -16.90 14.84 13.73
N CYS A 78 -17.73 14.02 13.07
CA CYS A 78 -17.74 12.57 13.27
C CYS A 78 -16.40 11.93 12.89
N TYR A 79 -15.88 12.18 11.69
CA TYR A 79 -14.59 11.64 11.24
C TYR A 79 -13.44 12.14 12.12
N GLY A 80 -13.42 13.42 12.45
CA GLY A 80 -12.46 14.01 13.38
C GLY A 80 -12.51 13.32 14.74
N THR A 81 -13.72 13.08 15.28
CA THR A 81 -13.91 12.38 16.56
C THR A 81 -13.40 10.95 16.49
N VAL A 82 -13.71 10.20 15.43
CA VAL A 82 -13.21 8.83 15.24
C VAL A 82 -11.69 8.80 15.16
N ILE A 83 -11.08 9.73 14.42
CA ILE A 83 -9.61 9.85 14.31
C ILE A 83 -9.00 10.20 15.68
N LEU A 84 -9.57 11.17 16.40
CA LEU A 84 -9.09 11.57 17.72
C LEU A 84 -9.22 10.44 18.74
N ILE A 85 -10.33 9.69 18.73
CA ILE A 85 -10.49 8.49 19.54
C ILE A 85 -9.41 7.48 19.14
N GLY A 86 -9.22 7.18 17.85
CA GLY A 86 -8.19 6.26 17.40
C GLY A 86 -6.78 6.65 17.86
N TYR A 87 -6.45 7.94 17.84
CA TYR A 87 -5.14 8.47 18.21
C TYR A 87 -4.90 8.54 19.73
N PHE A 88 -5.87 9.08 20.49
CA PHE A 88 -5.72 9.28 21.94
C PHE A 88 -6.12 8.08 22.78
N ASN A 89 -6.86 7.12 22.23
CA ASN A 89 -7.29 5.95 22.97
C ASN A 89 -6.10 5.05 23.26
N LYS A 90 -5.84 4.85 24.56
CA LYS A 90 -4.76 4.00 25.08
C LYS A 90 -5.20 2.56 25.38
N SER A 91 -6.46 2.22 25.10
CA SER A 91 -6.98 0.87 25.34
C SER A 91 -6.37 -0.12 24.35
N GLU A 92 -5.62 -1.08 24.88
CA GLU A 92 -5.00 -2.15 24.11
C GLU A 92 -6.01 -2.91 23.24
N MET A 93 -7.22 -3.16 23.73
CA MET A 93 -8.25 -3.88 22.98
C MET A 93 -8.71 -3.15 21.72
N MET A 94 -8.89 -1.82 21.79
CA MET A 94 -9.28 -1.03 20.62
C MET A 94 -8.12 -0.85 19.64
N GLN A 95 -6.90 -0.65 20.14
CA GLN A 95 -5.71 -0.57 19.28
C GLN A 95 -5.46 -1.90 18.57
N GLN A 96 -5.63 -3.04 19.24
CA GLN A 96 -5.49 -4.36 18.63
C GLN A 96 -6.53 -4.64 17.53
N LYS A 97 -7.72 -4.06 17.59
CA LYS A 97 -8.74 -4.25 16.55
C LYS A 97 -8.56 -3.29 15.38
N LEU A 98 -8.16 -2.05 15.63
CA LEU A 98 -8.09 -0.99 14.63
C LEU A 98 -6.72 -0.90 13.93
N LEU A 99 -5.63 -1.18 14.65
CA LEU A 99 -4.27 -0.90 14.20
C LEU A 99 -3.41 -2.14 14.00
N ARG A 100 -3.85 -3.35 14.41
CA ARG A 100 -3.06 -4.59 14.27
C ARG A 100 -2.56 -4.83 12.84
N ASP A 101 -3.37 -4.47 11.85
CA ASP A 101 -3.04 -4.62 10.43
C ASP A 101 -2.24 -3.43 9.87
N VAL A 102 -2.06 -2.37 10.66
CA VAL A 102 -1.26 -1.19 10.31
C VAL A 102 0.15 -1.39 10.85
N ILE A 103 1.08 -1.74 9.97
CA ILE A 103 2.45 -2.08 10.35
C ILE A 103 3.29 -0.81 10.61
N ALA A 104 4.09 -0.84 11.68
CA ALA A 104 5.13 0.15 11.94
C ALA A 104 6.32 -0.08 11.01
N TRP A 105 6.15 0.28 9.74
CA TRP A 105 7.14 0.13 8.69
C TRP A 105 8.47 0.82 8.99
N ASP A 106 8.48 1.88 9.81
CA ASP A 106 9.73 2.48 10.30
C ASP A 106 10.61 1.45 11.02
N THR A 107 10.02 0.72 11.97
CA THR A 107 10.74 -0.28 12.76
C THR A 107 11.09 -1.49 11.93
N LEU A 108 10.14 -1.99 11.14
CA LEU A 108 10.35 -3.17 10.30
C LEU A 108 11.46 -2.92 9.25
N THR A 109 11.47 -1.75 8.63
CA THR A 109 12.52 -1.37 7.67
C THR A 109 13.88 -1.31 8.35
N LYS A 110 14.00 -0.74 9.56
CA LYS A 110 15.27 -0.73 10.32
C LYS A 110 15.78 -2.15 10.62
N GLN A 111 14.90 -3.07 11.00
CA GLN A 111 15.27 -4.47 11.23
C GLN A 111 15.79 -5.14 9.94
N PHE A 112 15.13 -4.90 8.80
CA PHE A 112 15.61 -5.42 7.52
C PHE A 112 16.94 -4.79 7.07
N LEU A 113 17.14 -3.50 7.31
CA LEU A 113 18.41 -2.82 7.05
C LEU A 113 19.56 -3.40 7.89
N GLU A 114 19.30 -3.75 9.14
CA GLU A 114 20.28 -4.42 9.99
C GLU A 114 20.65 -5.81 9.44
N ILE A 115 19.66 -6.59 9.00
CA ILE A 115 19.89 -7.89 8.36
C ILE A 115 20.70 -7.72 7.08
N ALA A 116 20.38 -6.73 6.24
CA ALA A 116 21.12 -6.45 5.03
C ALA A 116 22.59 -6.08 5.33
N LYS A 117 22.84 -5.26 6.34
CA LYS A 117 24.21 -4.96 6.82
C LYS A 117 24.95 -6.20 7.28
N GLN A 118 24.29 -7.10 8.01
CA GLN A 118 24.90 -8.36 8.44
C GLN A 118 25.25 -9.26 7.25
N VAL A 119 24.32 -9.41 6.28
CA VAL A 119 24.55 -10.19 5.07
C VAL A 119 25.69 -9.60 4.24
N GLU A 120 25.74 -8.27 4.08
CA GLU A 120 26.81 -7.57 3.39
C GLU A 120 28.17 -7.80 4.08
N ALA A 121 28.21 -7.72 5.40
CA ALA A 121 29.44 -7.95 6.17
C ALA A 121 29.98 -9.37 6.00
N THR A 122 29.10 -10.38 5.92
CA THR A 122 29.48 -11.79 5.73
C THR A 122 29.85 -12.11 4.28
N THR A 123 29.07 -11.63 3.32
CA THR A 123 29.22 -11.98 1.89
C THR A 123 30.13 -11.05 1.12
N LYS A 124 30.53 -9.91 1.73
CA LYS A 124 31.31 -8.82 1.10
C LYS A 124 30.69 -8.26 -0.17
N THR A 125 29.38 -8.46 -0.35
CA THR A 125 28.62 -8.00 -1.52
C THR A 125 27.30 -7.40 -1.06
N ILE A 126 26.84 -6.36 -1.75
CA ILE A 126 25.59 -5.66 -1.39
C ILE A 126 24.40 -6.58 -1.66
N PRO A 127 23.61 -6.97 -0.65
CA PRO A 127 22.43 -7.78 -0.85
C PRO A 127 21.29 -7.00 -1.48
N THR A 128 20.40 -7.73 -2.17
CA THR A 128 19.17 -7.18 -2.75
C THR A 128 17.95 -7.72 -2.00
N PHE A 129 17.03 -6.85 -1.60
CA PHE A 129 15.73 -7.27 -1.08
C PHE A 129 14.85 -7.76 -2.21
N VAL A 130 14.26 -8.94 -2.04
CA VAL A 130 13.36 -9.55 -3.03
C VAL A 130 12.06 -9.96 -2.33
N PRO A 131 11.10 -9.03 -2.21
CA PRO A 131 9.79 -9.38 -1.71
C PRO A 131 9.08 -10.37 -2.64
N LEU A 132 8.42 -11.36 -2.05
CA LEU A 132 7.67 -12.40 -2.77
C LEU A 132 6.20 -12.01 -3.01
N ASP A 133 5.82 -10.79 -2.65
CA ASP A 133 4.53 -10.20 -2.96
C ASP A 133 4.58 -9.34 -4.23
N ASN A 134 3.42 -8.89 -4.70
CA ASN A 134 3.34 -8.19 -5.98
C ASN A 134 4.00 -6.81 -5.97
N TYR A 135 3.96 -6.06 -4.86
CA TYR A 135 4.53 -4.71 -4.78
C TYR A 135 4.52 -4.08 -3.38
N GLN A 136 3.71 -4.56 -2.44
CA GLN A 136 3.42 -3.88 -1.17
C GLN A 136 4.67 -3.77 -0.30
N ILE A 137 5.34 -4.89 -0.01
CA ILE A 137 6.55 -4.89 0.83
C ILE A 137 7.67 -4.10 0.13
N GLY A 138 7.86 -4.31 -1.17
CA GLY A 138 8.90 -3.63 -1.94
C GLY A 138 8.72 -2.11 -1.97
N SER A 139 7.48 -1.65 -2.13
CA SER A 139 7.17 -0.21 -2.19
C SER A 139 7.37 0.45 -0.83
N GLU A 140 6.95 -0.21 0.26
CA GLU A 140 7.12 0.28 1.62
C GLU A 140 8.60 0.34 2.00
N LEU A 141 9.37 -0.73 1.75
CA LEU A 141 10.82 -0.70 1.97
C LEU A 141 11.50 0.40 1.15
N SER A 142 11.08 0.63 -0.10
CA SER A 142 11.63 1.70 -0.93
C SER A 142 11.36 3.08 -0.31
N PHE A 143 10.13 3.33 0.11
CA PHE A 143 9.71 4.58 0.74
C PHE A 143 10.45 4.85 2.05
N TYR A 144 10.49 3.88 2.96
CA TYR A 144 11.09 4.05 4.27
C TYR A 144 12.62 4.14 4.22
N GLN A 145 13.28 3.44 3.29
CA GLN A 145 14.71 3.65 3.03
C GLN A 145 14.99 5.09 2.58
N ALA A 146 14.20 5.62 1.64
CA ALA A 146 14.35 7.00 1.17
C ALA A 146 14.09 8.02 2.30
N LYS A 147 13.05 7.78 3.12
CA LYS A 147 12.74 8.58 4.32
C LYS A 147 13.93 8.63 5.29
N PHE A 148 14.55 7.49 5.58
CA PHE A 148 15.69 7.44 6.49
C PHE A 148 16.97 8.04 5.91
N GLN A 149 17.18 7.93 4.60
CA GLN A 149 18.28 8.60 3.93
C GLN A 149 18.12 10.13 4.02
N ALA A 150 16.92 10.65 3.76
CA ALA A 150 16.64 12.09 3.86
C ALA A 150 16.79 12.64 5.28
N GLN A 151 16.68 11.78 6.30
CA GLN A 151 16.89 12.11 7.71
C GLN A 151 18.32 11.85 8.19
N GLU A 152 19.24 11.47 7.29
CA GLU A 152 20.62 11.06 7.61
C GLU A 152 20.71 9.91 8.65
N ALA A 153 19.62 9.17 8.85
CA ALA A 153 19.52 8.10 9.84
C ALA A 153 20.16 6.79 9.35
N VAL A 154 20.39 6.66 8.04
CA VAL A 154 20.95 5.47 7.40
C VAL A 154 21.92 5.89 6.30
N GLY A 155 23.13 5.29 6.29
CA GLY A 155 24.17 5.59 5.29
C GLY A 155 24.06 4.81 3.97
N THR A 156 23.40 3.65 3.95
CA THR A 156 23.33 2.78 2.77
C THR A 156 21.88 2.41 2.44
N ILE A 157 21.49 2.62 1.18
CA ILE A 157 20.25 2.09 0.62
C ILE A 157 20.54 0.76 -0.06
N TYR A 158 19.73 -0.25 0.25
CA TYR A 158 19.83 -1.54 -0.40
C TYR A 158 18.84 -1.63 -1.58
N PRO A 159 19.26 -2.22 -2.72
CA PRO A 159 18.41 -2.38 -3.89
C PRO A 159 17.23 -3.31 -3.59
N ILE A 160 16.10 -3.02 -4.22
CA ILE A 160 14.87 -3.80 -4.14
C ILE A 160 14.51 -4.31 -5.53
N ALA A 161 14.18 -5.59 -5.64
CA ALA A 161 13.80 -6.24 -6.88
C ALA A 161 12.48 -7.00 -6.72
N GLY A 162 11.70 -7.08 -7.79
CA GLY A 162 10.48 -7.88 -7.82
C GLY A 162 10.78 -9.38 -7.99
N ALA A 163 9.90 -10.25 -7.50
CA ALA A 163 10.06 -11.70 -7.61
C ALA A 163 9.83 -12.27 -9.04
N HIS A 164 9.66 -11.45 -10.08
CA HIS A 164 9.37 -11.91 -11.45
C HIS A 164 10.47 -12.78 -12.04
N PHE A 165 11.74 -12.47 -11.76
CA PHE A 165 12.86 -13.29 -12.23
C PHE A 165 12.91 -14.67 -11.57
N LEU A 166 12.10 -14.89 -10.53
CA LEU A 166 11.90 -16.16 -9.85
C LEU A 166 10.58 -16.86 -10.25
N GLY A 167 9.84 -16.29 -11.19
CA GLY A 167 8.54 -16.80 -11.66
C GLY A 167 7.33 -16.29 -10.87
N GLY A 168 7.51 -15.29 -10.00
CA GLY A 168 6.40 -14.58 -9.36
C GLY A 168 5.83 -13.45 -10.22
N GLU A 169 4.78 -12.79 -9.73
CA GLU A 169 4.30 -11.53 -10.29
C GLU A 169 4.84 -10.36 -9.47
N SER A 170 5.22 -9.27 -10.14
CA SER A 170 5.82 -8.09 -9.48
C SER A 170 5.36 -6.75 -10.07
N LEU A 171 4.28 -6.77 -10.86
CA LEU A 171 3.73 -5.60 -11.56
C LEU A 171 4.81 -4.78 -12.26
N MET A 172 5.01 -3.52 -11.85
CA MET A 172 5.95 -2.59 -12.47
C MET A 172 7.42 -2.94 -12.20
N TYR A 173 7.74 -3.61 -11.09
CA TYR A 173 9.11 -4.04 -10.80
C TYR A 173 9.67 -4.96 -11.88
N ARG A 174 8.80 -5.67 -12.62
CA ARG A 174 9.17 -6.50 -13.77
C ARG A 174 9.95 -5.76 -14.84
N TYR A 175 9.64 -4.49 -15.05
CA TYR A 175 10.25 -3.67 -16.09
C TYR A 175 11.50 -2.92 -15.61
N TRP A 176 11.73 -2.87 -14.30
CA TRP A 176 12.83 -2.12 -13.70
C TRP A 176 14.05 -2.98 -13.38
N SER A 177 13.94 -4.30 -13.47
CA SER A 177 15.09 -5.16 -13.25
C SER A 177 15.10 -6.44 -14.07
N LYS A 178 16.32 -6.86 -14.43
CA LYS A 178 16.58 -8.07 -15.20
C LYS A 178 17.21 -9.14 -14.32
N LYS A 179 17.05 -10.41 -14.70
CA LYS A 179 17.54 -11.54 -13.90
C LYS A 179 19.07 -11.54 -13.80
N GLU A 180 19.73 -11.12 -14.86
CA GLU A 180 21.18 -11.11 -15.01
C GLU A 180 21.85 -10.18 -13.99
N ASP A 181 21.15 -9.14 -13.55
CA ASP A 181 21.65 -8.15 -12.58
C ASP A 181 21.88 -8.75 -11.17
N TYR A 182 21.30 -9.91 -10.91
CA TYR A 182 21.23 -10.55 -9.58
C TYR A 182 22.00 -11.88 -9.49
N ILE A 183 22.57 -12.36 -10.60
CA ILE A 183 23.34 -13.61 -10.61
C ILE A 183 24.58 -13.44 -9.71
N GLY A 184 24.78 -14.38 -8.80
CA GLY A 184 25.92 -14.36 -7.88
C GLY A 184 25.84 -13.33 -6.75
N LYS A 185 24.77 -12.55 -6.63
CA LYS A 185 24.55 -11.62 -5.51
C LYS A 185 23.67 -12.27 -4.43
N PRO A 186 23.88 -11.94 -3.14
CA PRO A 186 23.00 -12.39 -2.08
C PRO A 186 21.63 -11.70 -2.20
N LEU A 187 20.58 -12.49 -2.10
CA LEU A 187 19.20 -12.06 -2.16
C LEU A 187 18.53 -12.34 -0.82
N ILE A 188 17.84 -11.34 -0.29
CA ILE A 188 17.04 -11.46 0.93
C ILE A 188 15.59 -11.57 0.48
N LEU A 189 15.09 -12.81 0.43
CA LEU A 189 13.68 -13.06 0.13
C LEU A 189 12.83 -12.66 1.33
N ILE A 190 11.70 -11.97 1.10
CA ILE A 190 10.80 -11.49 2.16
C ILE A 190 9.36 -11.90 1.84
N ALA A 191 8.63 -12.44 2.82
CA ALA A 191 7.21 -12.76 2.68
C ALA A 191 6.46 -12.63 4.01
N THR A 192 5.12 -12.52 3.92
CA THR A 192 4.22 -12.53 5.08
C THR A 192 3.84 -13.94 5.52
N ASP A 193 4.13 -14.97 4.71
CA ASP A 193 3.79 -16.36 5.00
C ASP A 193 4.93 -17.31 4.62
N LEU A 194 4.98 -18.49 5.26
CA LEU A 194 6.01 -19.50 5.02
C LEU A 194 5.83 -20.25 3.69
N GLN A 195 4.60 -20.35 3.17
CA GLN A 195 4.32 -21.12 1.96
C GLN A 195 4.88 -20.43 0.71
N SER A 196 5.00 -19.11 0.73
CA SER A 196 5.68 -18.31 -0.29
C SER A 196 7.11 -18.81 -0.59
N PHE A 197 7.81 -19.40 0.39
CA PHE A 197 9.16 -19.97 0.18
C PHE A 197 9.16 -21.41 -0.38
N ASN A 198 8.02 -22.09 -0.40
CA ASN A 198 7.89 -23.49 -0.80
C ASN A 198 7.62 -23.71 -2.30
N ASN A 199 7.67 -22.65 -3.11
CA ASN A 199 7.48 -22.78 -4.55
C ASN A 199 8.58 -23.62 -5.21
N ALA A 200 8.19 -24.65 -5.97
CA ALA A 200 9.12 -25.52 -6.69
C ALA A 200 9.99 -24.75 -7.70
N ALA A 201 9.47 -23.67 -8.31
CA ALA A 201 10.22 -22.82 -9.21
C ALA A 201 11.36 -22.07 -8.49
N LEU A 202 11.11 -21.59 -7.26
CA LEU A 202 12.11 -20.96 -6.40
C LEU A 202 13.24 -21.94 -6.06
N ARG A 203 12.89 -23.14 -5.60
CA ARG A 203 13.88 -24.15 -5.15
C ARG A 203 14.83 -24.60 -6.26
N LYS A 204 14.36 -24.64 -7.52
CA LYS A 204 15.21 -25.03 -8.66
C LYS A 204 16.28 -24.00 -8.96
N GLN A 205 15.96 -22.71 -8.84
CA GLN A 205 16.82 -21.59 -9.28
C GLN A 205 17.72 -21.02 -8.17
N LEU A 206 17.47 -21.37 -6.91
CA LEU A 206 18.14 -20.76 -5.76
C LEU A 206 19.09 -21.71 -5.04
N ILE A 207 20.20 -21.17 -4.57
CA ILE A 207 21.10 -21.77 -3.59
C ILE A 207 20.74 -21.18 -2.24
N GLN A 208 20.42 -22.04 -1.27
CA GLN A 208 20.08 -21.61 0.08
C GLN A 208 21.35 -21.22 0.84
N MET A 209 21.39 -19.99 1.38
CA MET A 209 22.51 -19.52 2.21
C MET A 209 22.15 -19.51 3.70
N SER A 210 20.87 -19.33 4.03
CA SER A 210 20.38 -19.38 5.42
C SER A 210 19.09 -20.19 5.55
N GLU A 211 18.79 -20.62 6.77
CA GLU A 211 17.44 -21.06 7.12
C GLU A 211 16.44 -19.90 7.04
N THR A 212 15.16 -20.24 6.93
CA THR A 212 14.07 -19.27 6.98
C THR A 212 13.94 -18.77 8.41
N LYS A 213 14.05 -17.45 8.60
CA LYS A 213 13.95 -16.79 9.90
C LYS A 213 12.68 -15.96 9.99
N LYS A 214 12.16 -15.82 11.20
CA LYS A 214 10.98 -15.01 11.53
C LYS A 214 11.44 -13.66 12.08
N ILE A 215 10.75 -12.60 11.68
CA ILE A 215 10.83 -11.26 12.24
C ILE A 215 9.46 -10.90 12.80
N GLU A 216 9.45 -10.38 14.01
CA GLU A 216 8.23 -9.84 14.60
C GLU A 216 8.03 -8.40 14.12
N ALA A 217 6.97 -8.18 13.36
CA ALA A 217 6.54 -6.84 13.03
C ALA A 217 5.79 -6.24 14.20
N ILE A 218 6.00 -4.95 14.42
CA ILE A 218 5.28 -4.18 15.42
C ILE A 218 4.18 -3.40 14.69
N SER A 219 2.97 -3.41 15.24
CA SER A 219 1.86 -2.56 14.83
C SER A 219 2.19 -1.09 15.08
N GLN A 220 1.68 -0.17 14.25
CA GLN A 220 1.67 1.24 14.63
C GLN A 220 0.83 1.42 15.90
N GLY A 221 1.34 2.22 16.85
CA GLY A 221 0.75 2.39 18.17
C GLY A 221 1.62 1.85 19.30
N GLN A 222 1.00 1.33 20.36
CA GLN A 222 1.65 0.95 21.64
C GLN A 222 2.52 -0.33 21.58
N GLY A 223 3.21 -0.60 20.48
CA GLY A 223 4.20 -1.70 20.44
C GLY A 223 3.58 -3.11 20.37
N ILE A 224 2.32 -3.24 19.96
CA ILE A 224 1.64 -4.53 19.83
C ILE A 224 2.26 -5.33 18.68
N THR A 225 2.52 -6.63 18.87
CA THR A 225 3.01 -7.52 17.81
C THR A 225 1.95 -7.70 16.71
N SER A 226 2.30 -7.32 15.48
CA SER A 226 1.52 -7.56 14.26
C SER A 226 1.85 -8.96 13.69
N ASN A 227 1.25 -9.30 12.55
CA ASN A 227 1.58 -10.54 11.86
C ASN A 227 3.07 -10.57 11.50
N PRO A 228 3.74 -11.70 11.71
CA PRO A 228 5.17 -11.79 11.50
C PRO A 228 5.54 -11.73 10.02
N TYR A 229 6.76 -11.30 9.77
CA TYR A 229 7.41 -11.41 8.48
C TYR A 229 8.43 -12.54 8.51
N TYR A 230 8.67 -13.13 7.36
CA TYR A 230 9.64 -14.18 7.19
C TYR A 230 10.66 -13.75 6.17
N TYR A 231 11.91 -14.15 6.39
CA TYR A 231 12.97 -13.89 5.44
C TYR A 231 13.91 -15.07 5.29
N LYS A 232 14.56 -15.11 4.13
CA LYS A 232 15.55 -16.14 3.80
C LYS A 232 16.63 -15.55 2.91
N VAL A 233 17.89 -15.80 3.24
CA VAL A 233 19.03 -15.41 2.41
C VAL A 233 19.34 -16.53 1.42
N VAL A 234 19.40 -16.17 0.15
CA VAL A 234 19.62 -17.09 -0.97
C VAL A 234 20.53 -16.44 -2.01
N GLN A 235 20.99 -17.23 -2.97
CA GLN A 235 21.71 -16.74 -4.14
C GLN A 235 21.11 -17.38 -5.39
N LEU A 236 21.08 -16.67 -6.51
CA LEU A 236 20.72 -17.27 -7.79
C LEU A 236 21.81 -18.23 -8.26
N LYS A 237 21.39 -19.42 -8.72
CA LYS A 237 22.28 -20.33 -9.45
C LYS A 237 22.72 -19.66 -10.75
N LYS A 238 23.98 -19.87 -11.12
CA LYS A 238 24.50 -19.53 -12.45
C LYS A 238 23.83 -20.37 -13.52
#